data_AF-A0A4Y2PJP9-F1
#
_entry.id   AF-A0A4Y2PJP9-F1
#
_cell.length_a   1.000
_cell.length_b   1.000
_cell.length_c   1.000
_cell.angle_alpha   90.00
_cell.angle_beta   90.00
_cell.angle_gamma   90.00
#
_symmetry.space_group_name_H-M   'P 1'
#
loop_
_entity.id
_entity.type
_entity.pdbx_description
1 polymer ?
#
loop_
_entity_poly.entity_id
_entity_poly.type
_entity_poly.pdbx_seq_one_letter_code
_entity_poly.pdbx_strand_id
1 'polypeptide(L)'
;MSVPSKSFEEIFNSGKWESMQQYSDAALQTDEGTTFRIHRLVLAQRSIYFHTLFSYNLNHEKIVISNVDSKILDSILQYIYTGAITLDEKNLCDLLITSDYLLLDDLLKICESFAIQNMTCTNCLPLLIASSQINRLAIIEHCYRYALVHFEDILETSNSKLEELPLEILTKLLESKSLNVISERSVWRAIVSWTEADNSTRLPRAPILLTCLRHEEVEDDLEADIISHTIVSSNPHIFGLMLNEEFNFCTMKRAILSQYVSLEPDNQNLPCSYGPHSMSEFAYAYMLACKSPVNLIACSDNKV
;
A
#
# COMPACT_ATOMS: atom_id res chain seq x y z
N MET A 1 15.81 30.43 -10.33
CA MET A 1 15.19 30.05 -11.61
C MET A 1 15.78 28.70 -11.99
N SER A 2 15.06 27.60 -11.81
CA SER A 2 15.54 26.29 -12.27
C SER A 2 15.52 26.30 -13.80
N VAL A 3 16.67 26.05 -14.43
CA VAL A 3 16.72 25.80 -15.86
C VAL A 3 15.80 24.60 -16.15
N PRO A 4 14.85 24.70 -17.09
CA PRO A 4 14.04 23.54 -17.43
C PRO A 4 14.95 22.40 -17.86
N SER A 5 14.70 21.21 -17.30
CA SER A 5 15.38 19.99 -17.73
C SER A 5 15.15 19.81 -19.22
N LYS A 6 16.23 19.73 -20.00
CA LYS A 6 16.14 19.37 -21.42
C LYS A 6 15.54 17.98 -21.56
N SER A 7 14.90 17.66 -22.67
CA SER A 7 14.50 16.27 -22.94
C SER A 7 15.71 15.43 -23.36
N PHE A 8 15.59 14.10 -23.32
CA PHE A 8 16.63 13.24 -23.89
C PHE A 8 16.83 13.52 -25.38
N GLU A 9 15.76 13.76 -26.13
CA GLU A 9 15.84 14.08 -27.56
C GLU A 9 16.68 15.35 -27.80
N GLU A 10 16.49 16.41 -27.00
CA GLU A 10 17.29 17.62 -27.11
C GLU A 10 18.77 17.37 -26.79
N ILE A 11 19.06 16.55 -25.77
CA ILE A 11 20.44 16.21 -25.39
C ILE A 11 21.09 15.34 -26.46
N PHE A 12 20.35 14.36 -26.99
CA PHE A 12 20.80 13.47 -28.05
C PHE A 12 21.07 14.24 -29.34
N ASN A 13 20.26 15.27 -29.60
CA ASN A 13 20.35 16.07 -30.81
C ASN A 13 21.25 17.31 -30.71
N SER A 14 21.93 17.53 -29.58
CA SER A 14 22.77 18.71 -29.37
C SER A 14 24.11 18.41 -28.69
N GLY A 15 25.00 19.40 -28.70
CA GLY A 15 26.26 19.35 -27.96
C GLY A 15 27.15 18.18 -28.38
N LYS A 16 27.60 17.39 -27.41
CA LYS A 16 28.54 16.27 -27.66
C LYS A 16 27.94 15.17 -28.56
N TRP A 17 26.62 15.01 -28.55
CA TRP A 17 25.94 13.90 -29.23
C TRP A 17 25.38 14.27 -30.61
N GLU A 18 25.35 15.55 -30.98
CA GLU A 18 24.81 16.05 -32.25
C GLU A 18 25.40 15.33 -33.47
N SER A 19 26.73 15.24 -33.53
CA SER A 19 27.44 14.54 -34.62
C SER A 19 27.48 13.02 -34.46
N MET A 20 27.00 12.50 -33.32
CA MET A 20 27.03 11.08 -33.01
C MET A 20 25.71 10.36 -33.31
N GLN A 21 24.60 11.07 -33.53
CA GLN A 21 23.28 10.48 -33.81
C GLN A 21 23.29 9.45 -34.95
N GLN A 22 24.14 9.67 -35.96
CA GLN A 22 24.32 8.78 -37.10
C GLN A 22 24.86 7.39 -36.72
N TYR A 23 25.48 7.26 -35.55
CA TYR A 23 26.00 6.01 -35.01
C TYR A 23 25.01 5.29 -34.08
N SER A 24 23.78 5.79 -33.93
CA SER A 24 22.74 5.07 -33.18
C SER A 24 22.45 3.74 -33.86
N ASP A 25 22.49 2.65 -33.10
CA ASP A 25 22.43 1.27 -33.56
C ASP A 25 21.20 0.51 -33.02
N ALA A 26 20.31 1.20 -32.30
CA ALA A 26 18.99 0.71 -31.95
C ALA A 26 18.04 1.85 -31.52
N ALA A 27 16.78 1.49 -31.32
CA ALA A 27 15.78 2.30 -30.65
C ALA A 27 15.04 1.49 -29.58
N LEU A 28 14.78 2.12 -28.43
CA LEU A 28 13.89 1.60 -27.40
C LEU A 28 12.47 2.14 -27.64
N GLN A 29 11.46 1.30 -27.55
CA GLN A 29 10.06 1.71 -27.60
C GLN A 29 9.35 1.33 -26.30
N THR A 30 8.69 2.31 -25.67
CA THR A 30 7.84 2.05 -24.50
C THR A 30 6.52 1.41 -24.91
N ASP A 31 5.79 0.85 -23.95
CA ASP A 31 4.46 0.27 -24.18
C ASP A 31 3.46 1.32 -24.72
N GLU A 32 3.70 2.61 -24.45
CA GLU A 32 2.92 3.76 -24.96
C GLU A 32 3.21 4.07 -26.45
N GLY A 33 4.23 3.43 -27.02
CA GLY A 33 4.64 3.60 -28.41
C GLY A 33 5.73 4.64 -28.64
N THR A 34 6.08 5.45 -27.63
CA THR A 34 7.17 6.43 -27.71
C THR A 34 8.50 5.74 -28.00
N THR A 35 9.28 6.26 -28.94
CA THR A 35 10.52 5.62 -29.41
C THR A 35 11.72 6.53 -29.22
N PHE A 36 12.80 5.98 -28.67
CA PHE A 36 14.04 6.69 -28.37
C PHE A 36 15.21 6.06 -29.10
N ARG A 37 15.92 6.81 -29.95
CA ARG A 37 17.16 6.35 -30.59
C ARG A 37 18.28 6.30 -29.55
N ILE A 38 19.05 5.21 -29.55
CA ILE A 38 20.11 4.99 -28.58
C ILE A 38 21.37 4.39 -29.22
N HIS A 39 22.48 4.45 -28.49
CA HIS A 39 23.70 3.70 -28.73
C HIS A 39 23.76 2.55 -27.72
N ARG A 40 23.68 1.31 -28.19
CA ARG A 40 23.68 0.11 -27.33
C ARG A 40 24.86 0.07 -26.39
N LEU A 41 26.04 0.42 -26.89
CA LEU A 41 27.27 0.43 -26.10
C LEU A 41 27.19 1.37 -24.89
N VAL A 42 26.61 2.55 -25.06
CA VAL A 42 26.49 3.56 -23.98
C VAL A 42 25.58 3.03 -22.86
N LEU A 43 24.43 2.45 -23.23
CA LEU A 43 23.49 1.87 -22.26
C LEU A 43 24.07 0.61 -21.59
N ALA A 44 24.66 -0.30 -22.36
CA ALA A 44 25.24 -1.55 -21.86
C ALA A 44 26.42 -1.31 -20.90
N GLN A 45 27.20 -0.24 -21.11
CA GLN A 45 28.28 0.12 -20.19
C GLN A 45 27.76 0.60 -18.82
N ARG A 46 26.55 1.16 -18.78
CA ARG A 46 25.96 1.78 -17.59
C ARG A 46 24.97 0.88 -16.86
N SER A 47 24.48 -0.18 -17.50
CA SER A 47 23.46 -1.07 -16.97
C SER A 47 23.66 -2.51 -17.45
N ILE A 48 23.75 -3.44 -16.50
CA ILE A 48 23.82 -4.87 -16.80
C ILE A 48 22.51 -5.42 -17.40
N TYR A 49 21.38 -4.78 -17.08
CA TYR A 49 20.10 -5.08 -17.73
C TYR A 49 20.21 -4.82 -19.23
N PHE A 50 20.66 -3.63 -19.65
CA PHE A 50 20.80 -3.31 -21.07
C PHE A 50 21.88 -4.16 -21.76
N HIS A 51 23.00 -4.43 -21.09
CA HIS A 51 24.02 -5.36 -21.60
C HIS A 51 23.40 -6.73 -21.94
N THR A 52 22.59 -7.27 -21.03
CA THR A 52 21.90 -8.55 -21.20
C THR A 52 20.84 -8.47 -22.29
N LEU A 53 19.99 -7.44 -22.26
CA LEU A 53 18.93 -7.20 -23.24
C LEU A 53 19.50 -7.17 -24.66
N PHE A 54 20.59 -6.45 -24.89
CA PHE A 54 21.17 -6.32 -26.22
C PHE A 54 21.90 -7.57 -26.69
N SER A 55 22.45 -8.38 -25.77
CA SER A 55 23.09 -9.66 -26.11
C SER A 55 22.11 -10.62 -26.79
N TYR A 56 20.82 -10.58 -26.44
CA TYR A 56 19.77 -11.38 -27.08
C TYR A 56 19.11 -10.69 -28.27
N ASN A 57 19.32 -9.38 -28.44
CA ASN A 57 18.60 -8.56 -29.44
C ASN A 57 19.55 -7.82 -30.38
N LEU A 58 20.71 -8.40 -30.72
CA LEU A 58 21.76 -7.73 -31.52
C LEU A 58 21.27 -7.29 -32.92
N ASN A 59 20.35 -8.04 -33.52
CA ASN A 59 19.87 -7.79 -34.89
C ASN A 59 18.58 -6.95 -34.96
N HIS A 60 18.01 -6.55 -33.82
CA HIS A 60 16.75 -5.81 -33.78
C HIS A 60 17.00 -4.30 -33.77
N GLU A 61 16.59 -3.58 -34.81
CA GLU A 61 16.71 -2.11 -34.83
C GLU A 61 15.81 -1.44 -33.78
N LYS A 62 14.70 -2.08 -33.40
CA LYS A 62 13.73 -1.57 -32.44
C LYS A 62 13.40 -2.63 -31.39
N ILE A 63 13.54 -2.27 -30.13
CA ILE A 63 13.34 -3.16 -28.98
C ILE A 63 12.28 -2.54 -28.07
N VAL A 64 11.25 -3.32 -27.73
CA VAL A 64 10.22 -2.87 -26.77
C VAL A 64 10.76 -3.01 -25.35
N ILE A 65 10.66 -1.95 -24.56
CA ILE A 65 10.96 -1.92 -23.13
C ILE A 65 9.63 -1.82 -22.37
N SER A 66 9.29 -2.91 -21.69
CA SER A 66 8.02 -3.02 -20.99
C SER A 66 8.09 -2.47 -19.58
N ASN A 67 6.94 -2.03 -19.06
CA ASN A 67 6.76 -1.52 -17.70
C ASN A 67 7.59 -0.26 -17.38
N VAL A 68 7.90 0.56 -18.39
CA VAL A 68 8.59 1.84 -18.21
C VAL A 68 7.82 2.95 -18.92
N ASP A 69 7.37 3.94 -18.14
CA ASP A 69 6.75 5.17 -18.65
C ASP A 69 7.74 5.98 -19.51
N SER A 70 7.23 6.63 -20.56
CA SER A 70 8.08 7.37 -21.51
C SER A 70 8.87 8.52 -20.87
N LYS A 71 8.30 9.24 -19.90
CA LYS A 71 8.98 10.35 -19.20
C LYS A 71 10.06 9.84 -18.24
N ILE A 72 9.81 8.70 -17.61
CA ILE A 72 10.79 8.04 -16.74
C ILE A 72 11.95 7.50 -17.57
N LEU A 73 11.66 6.85 -18.70
CA LEU A 73 12.68 6.40 -19.63
C LEU A 73 13.49 7.57 -20.19
N ASP A 74 12.84 8.68 -20.56
CA ASP A 74 13.51 9.90 -20.99
C ASP A 74 14.51 10.37 -19.92
N SER A 75 14.07 10.52 -18.67
CA SER A 75 14.93 10.92 -17.54
C SER A 75 16.12 9.96 -17.31
N ILE A 76 15.89 8.66 -17.43
CA ILE A 76 16.94 7.64 -17.29
C ILE A 76 17.94 7.71 -18.44
N LEU A 77 17.49 7.91 -19.67
CA LEU A 77 18.37 8.07 -20.81
C LEU A 77 19.20 9.35 -20.69
N GLN A 78 18.62 10.46 -20.22
CA GLN A 78 19.39 11.66 -19.89
C GLN A 78 20.50 11.36 -18.87
N TYR A 79 20.18 10.64 -17.80
CA TYR A 79 21.15 10.23 -16.79
C TYR A 79 22.25 9.34 -17.36
N ILE A 80 21.91 8.34 -18.18
CA ILE A 80 22.89 7.44 -18.80
C ILE A 80 23.87 8.21 -19.69
N TYR A 81 23.40 9.22 -20.43
CA TYR A 81 24.21 9.96 -21.39
C TYR A 81 25.00 11.14 -20.80
N THR A 82 24.54 11.69 -19.68
CA THR A 82 25.13 12.91 -19.09
C THR A 82 25.71 12.71 -17.70
N GLY A 83 25.28 11.65 -16.99
CA GLY A 83 25.57 11.44 -15.57
C GLY A 83 24.76 12.33 -14.63
N ALA A 84 23.88 13.19 -15.15
CA ALA A 84 23.06 14.11 -14.36
C ALA A 84 21.59 13.68 -14.38
N ILE A 85 20.89 13.88 -13.26
CA ILE A 85 19.45 13.68 -13.16
C ILE A 85 18.81 14.77 -12.31
N THR A 86 17.57 15.14 -12.65
CA THR A 86 16.75 16.05 -11.86
C THR A 86 15.67 15.25 -11.14
N LEU A 87 15.72 15.22 -9.82
CA LEU A 87 14.73 14.54 -8.99
C LEU A 87 13.70 15.53 -8.45
N ASP A 88 12.44 15.12 -8.45
CA ASP A 88 11.34 15.83 -7.83
C ASP A 88 10.34 14.84 -7.19
N GLU A 89 9.35 15.35 -6.46
CA GLU A 89 8.36 14.51 -5.77
C GLU A 89 7.51 13.66 -6.72
N LYS A 90 7.40 14.04 -8.01
CA LYS A 90 6.54 13.35 -8.98
C LYS A 90 7.26 12.20 -9.65
N ASN A 91 8.57 12.32 -9.88
CA ASN A 91 9.35 11.31 -10.58
C ASN A 91 10.10 10.35 -9.65
N LEU A 92 10.26 10.70 -8.37
CA LEU A 92 11.13 9.97 -7.45
C LEU A 92 10.75 8.50 -7.26
N CYS A 93 9.46 8.20 -7.01
CA CYS A 93 8.99 6.83 -6.81
C CYS A 93 9.21 5.96 -8.05
N ASP A 94 8.84 6.46 -9.22
CA ASP A 94 8.98 5.73 -10.48
C ASP A 94 10.45 5.56 -10.88
N LEU A 95 11.29 6.57 -10.61
CA LEU A 95 12.74 6.46 -10.82
C LEU A 95 13.36 5.44 -9.85
N LEU A 96 12.90 5.37 -8.60
CA LEU A 96 13.32 4.33 -7.64
C LEU A 96 13.04 2.93 -8.18
N ILE A 97 11.79 2.67 -8.57
CA ILE A 97 11.35 1.36 -9.07
C ILE A 97 12.08 1.01 -10.38
N THR A 98 12.12 1.97 -11.31
CA THR A 98 12.72 1.73 -12.63
C THR A 98 14.23 1.60 -12.56
N SER A 99 14.91 2.29 -11.65
CA SER A 99 16.36 2.15 -11.46
C SER A 99 16.71 0.76 -10.91
N ASP A 100 15.90 0.22 -10.01
CA ASP A 100 16.05 -1.18 -9.57
C ASP A 100 15.78 -2.15 -10.74
N TYR A 101 14.69 -1.97 -11.48
CA TYR A 101 14.34 -2.80 -12.64
C TYR A 101 15.44 -2.84 -13.72
N LEU A 102 16.00 -1.67 -14.06
CA LEU A 102 17.06 -1.52 -15.05
C LEU A 102 18.47 -1.74 -14.48
N LEU A 103 18.58 -2.15 -13.21
CA LEU A 103 19.84 -2.45 -12.55
C LEU A 103 20.84 -1.29 -12.64
N LEU A 104 20.36 -0.09 -12.35
CA LEU A 104 21.12 1.18 -12.31
C LEU A 104 21.44 1.54 -10.86
N ASP A 105 22.30 0.76 -10.21
CA ASP A 105 22.58 0.86 -8.77
C ASP A 105 23.04 2.25 -8.31
N ASP A 106 23.84 2.95 -9.13
CA ASP A 106 24.32 4.29 -8.81
C ASP A 106 23.18 5.31 -8.83
N LEU A 107 22.27 5.22 -9.81
CA LEU A 107 21.10 6.08 -9.87
C LEU A 107 20.15 5.79 -8.71
N LEU A 108 19.96 4.49 -8.42
CA LEU A 108 19.13 4.06 -7.32
C LEU A 108 19.60 4.70 -6.01
N LYS A 109 20.90 4.61 -5.67
CA LYS A 109 21.48 5.25 -4.47
C LYS A 109 21.27 6.77 -4.41
N ILE A 110 21.30 7.45 -5.55
CA ILE A 110 21.00 8.89 -5.63
C ILE A 110 19.53 9.13 -5.26
N CYS A 111 18.61 8.33 -5.79
CA CYS A 111 17.19 8.39 -5.44
C CYS A 111 16.96 8.05 -3.95
N GLU A 112 17.62 7.04 -3.40
CA GLU A 112 17.50 6.69 -1.97
C GLU A 112 17.96 7.86 -1.07
N SER A 113 19.10 8.45 -1.40
CA SER A 113 19.65 9.59 -0.66
C SER A 113 18.73 10.79 -0.71
N PHE A 114 18.18 11.10 -1.89
CA PHE A 114 17.24 12.19 -2.07
C PHE A 114 15.92 11.96 -1.31
N ALA A 115 15.39 10.73 -1.33
CA ALA A 115 14.18 10.34 -0.61
C ALA A 115 14.34 10.52 0.90
N ILE A 116 15.45 10.07 1.47
CA ILE A 116 15.72 10.20 2.91
C ILE A 116 15.89 11.66 3.33
N GLN A 117 16.53 12.49 2.50
CA GLN A 117 16.79 13.89 2.81
C GLN A 117 15.57 14.81 2.65
N ASN A 118 14.61 14.44 1.80
CA ASN A 118 13.46 15.28 1.44
C ASN A 118 12.12 14.62 1.81
N MET A 119 12.09 13.79 2.86
CA MET A 119 10.88 13.13 3.30
C MET A 119 9.90 14.11 3.93
N THR A 120 8.62 13.97 3.58
CA THR A 120 7.52 14.85 4.02
C THR A 120 6.26 14.02 4.28
N CYS A 121 5.24 14.62 4.90
CA CYS A 121 3.95 13.96 5.12
C CYS A 121 3.19 13.63 3.83
N THR A 122 3.52 14.28 2.70
CA THR A 122 2.89 14.01 1.39
C THR A 122 3.59 12.89 0.63
N ASN A 123 4.90 12.70 0.80
CA ASN A 123 5.67 11.73 0.02
C ASN A 123 6.08 10.46 0.79
N CYS A 124 5.97 10.45 2.12
CA CYS A 124 6.40 9.33 2.95
C CYS A 124 5.67 8.02 2.62
N LEU A 125 4.34 8.04 2.48
CA LEU A 125 3.56 6.82 2.19
C LEU A 125 3.80 6.30 0.77
N PRO A 126 3.78 7.14 -0.29
CA PRO A 126 4.19 6.70 -1.62
C PRO A 126 5.60 6.10 -1.66
N LEU A 127 6.58 6.71 -0.97
CA LEU A 127 7.95 6.19 -0.88
C LEU A 127 8.01 4.86 -0.13
N LEU A 128 7.20 4.69 0.92
CA LEU A 128 7.09 3.42 1.64
C LEU A 128 6.54 2.31 0.72
N ILE A 129 5.53 2.60 -0.10
CA ILE A 129 4.99 1.65 -1.08
C ILE A 129 6.07 1.29 -2.12
N ALA A 130 6.67 2.29 -2.76
CA ALA A 130 7.65 2.10 -3.82
C ALA A 130 8.87 1.30 -3.32
N SER A 131 9.43 1.67 -2.16
CA SER A 131 10.58 0.97 -1.56
C SER A 131 10.25 -0.46 -1.14
N SER A 132 9.00 -0.73 -0.72
CA SER A 132 8.53 -2.08 -0.39
C SER A 132 8.43 -2.96 -1.64
N GLN A 133 8.01 -2.43 -2.79
CA GLN A 133 7.94 -3.18 -4.05
C GLN A 133 9.32 -3.72 -4.50
N ILE A 134 10.37 -2.93 -4.29
CA ILE A 134 11.76 -3.28 -4.65
C ILE A 134 12.57 -3.87 -3.48
N ASN A 135 11.91 -4.16 -2.34
CA ASN A 135 12.52 -4.71 -1.14
C ASN A 135 13.76 -3.95 -0.63
N ARG A 136 13.76 -2.61 -0.72
CA ARG A 136 14.89 -1.78 -0.26
C ARG A 136 14.74 -1.37 1.20
N LEU A 137 15.23 -2.25 2.07
CA LEU A 137 15.10 -2.15 3.54
C LEU A 137 15.54 -0.80 4.13
N ALA A 138 16.63 -0.21 3.61
CA ALA A 138 17.14 1.05 4.13
C ALA A 138 16.09 2.17 4.03
N ILE A 139 15.45 2.34 2.86
CA ILE A 139 14.41 3.36 2.67
C ILE A 139 13.14 2.97 3.42
N ILE A 140 12.75 1.69 3.39
CA ILE A 140 11.56 1.18 4.09
C ILE A 140 11.63 1.55 5.56
N GLU A 141 12.78 1.35 6.22
CA GLU A 141 12.93 1.66 7.64
C GLU A 141 12.75 3.17 7.91
N HIS A 142 13.36 4.03 7.09
CA HIS A 142 13.24 5.48 7.26
C HIS A 142 11.80 5.96 7.05
N CYS A 143 11.13 5.50 5.98
CA CYS A 143 9.74 5.87 5.70
C CYS A 143 8.81 5.33 6.79
N TYR A 144 8.99 4.09 7.22
CA TYR A 144 8.16 3.50 8.27
C TYR A 144 8.31 4.25 9.60
N ARG A 145 9.54 4.58 10.00
CA ARG A 145 9.80 5.36 11.23
C ARG A 145 9.23 6.76 11.14
N TYR A 146 9.38 7.44 10.00
CA TYR A 146 8.78 8.75 9.76
C TYR A 146 7.26 8.68 9.87
N ALA A 147 6.63 7.71 9.20
CA ALA A 147 5.18 7.51 9.23
C ALA A 147 4.64 7.26 10.64
N LEU A 148 5.35 6.50 11.47
CA LEU A 148 4.95 6.27 12.87
C LEU A 148 5.00 7.54 13.70
N VAL A 149 6.04 8.37 13.54
CA VAL A 149 6.23 9.60 14.33
C VAL A 149 5.27 10.71 13.89
N HIS A 150 5.01 10.82 12.59
CA HIS A 150 4.21 11.90 11.98
C HIS A 150 2.81 11.45 11.56
N PHE A 151 2.28 10.36 12.12
CA PHE A 151 1.03 9.75 11.65
C PHE A 151 -0.15 10.74 11.70
N GLU A 152 -0.27 11.52 12.77
CA GLU A 152 -1.28 12.58 12.89
C GLU A 152 -1.16 13.63 11.78
N ASP A 153 0.05 14.13 11.55
CA ASP A 153 0.30 15.13 10.50
C ASP A 153 -0.04 14.56 9.11
N ILE A 154 0.22 13.26 8.89
CA ILE A 154 -0.10 12.54 7.66
C ILE A 154 -1.63 12.42 7.48
N LEU A 155 -2.38 12.14 8.54
CA LEU A 155 -3.84 12.06 8.47
C LEU A 155 -4.50 13.41 8.17
N GLU A 156 -3.94 14.51 8.66
CA GLU A 156 -4.45 15.86 8.39
C GLU A 156 -3.96 16.44 7.05
N THR A 157 -2.89 15.88 6.49
CA THR A 157 -2.34 16.31 5.20
C THR A 157 -3.24 15.88 4.05
N SER A 158 -3.77 16.85 3.31
CA SER A 158 -4.43 16.59 2.03
C SER A 158 -3.47 15.91 1.05
N ASN A 159 -3.89 14.80 0.44
CA ASN A 159 -3.08 13.96 -0.46
C ASN A 159 -1.94 13.17 0.21
N SER A 160 -2.09 12.74 1.46
CA SER A 160 -1.13 11.82 2.09
C SER A 160 -1.05 10.44 1.44
N LYS A 161 -2.02 10.09 0.59
CA LYS A 161 -2.11 8.81 -0.14
C LYS A 161 -2.22 7.60 0.78
N LEU A 162 -2.80 7.79 1.97
CA LEU A 162 -3.06 6.70 2.90
C LEU A 162 -3.97 5.62 2.28
N GLU A 163 -4.92 6.04 1.46
CA GLU A 163 -5.85 5.16 0.74
C GLU A 163 -5.15 4.25 -0.29
N GLU A 164 -3.92 4.58 -0.70
CA GLU A 164 -3.14 3.80 -1.66
C GLU A 164 -2.29 2.72 -0.98
N LEU A 165 -2.20 2.71 0.36
CA LEU A 165 -1.41 1.72 1.10
C LEU A 165 -1.95 0.29 0.88
N PRO A 166 -1.07 -0.70 0.64
CA PRO A 166 -1.40 -2.11 0.78
C PRO A 166 -1.86 -2.44 2.20
N LEU A 167 -2.79 -3.41 2.32
CA LEU A 167 -3.34 -3.84 3.61
C LEU A 167 -2.24 -4.24 4.60
N GLU A 168 -1.22 -4.95 4.13
CA GLU A 168 -0.12 -5.44 4.95
C GLU A 168 0.69 -4.30 5.55
N ILE A 169 0.93 -3.24 4.77
CA ILE A 169 1.69 -2.06 5.23
C ILE A 169 0.84 -1.24 6.21
N LEU A 170 -0.43 -1.02 5.90
CA LEU A 170 -1.34 -0.30 6.79
C LEU A 170 -1.49 -1.02 8.14
N THR A 171 -1.76 -2.33 8.12
CA THR A 171 -1.91 -3.15 9.33
C THR A 171 -0.64 -3.05 10.19
N LYS A 172 0.54 -3.22 9.57
CA LYS A 172 1.83 -3.10 10.27
C LYS A 172 2.07 -1.70 10.87
N LEU A 173 1.57 -0.64 10.25
CA LEU A 173 1.64 0.71 10.82
C LEU A 173 0.71 0.84 12.03
N LEU A 174 -0.55 0.41 11.90
CA LEU A 174 -1.57 0.56 12.93
C LEU A 174 -1.31 -0.32 14.17
N GLU A 175 -0.78 -1.53 13.99
CA GLU A 175 -0.40 -2.45 15.08
C GLU A 175 0.85 -1.99 15.86
N SER A 176 1.57 -0.99 15.36
CA SER A 176 2.82 -0.55 15.98
C SER A 176 2.58 0.12 17.33
N LYS A 177 3.25 -0.38 18.37
CA LYS A 177 3.28 0.26 19.70
C LYS A 177 3.95 1.64 19.69
N SER A 178 4.68 1.98 18.63
CA SER A 178 5.35 3.27 18.46
C SER A 178 4.55 4.23 17.57
N LEU A 179 3.32 3.88 17.19
CA LEU A 179 2.43 4.76 16.44
C LEU A 179 2.06 5.97 17.30
N ASN A 180 2.48 7.15 16.85
CA ASN A 180 2.25 8.42 17.53
C ASN A 180 0.90 9.01 17.10
N VAL A 181 -0.13 8.74 17.89
CA VAL A 181 -1.49 9.27 17.74
C VAL A 181 -1.96 9.94 19.02
N ILE A 182 -2.85 10.92 18.89
CA ILE A 182 -3.48 11.65 19.99
C ILE A 182 -4.51 10.76 20.69
N SER A 183 -5.24 9.97 19.92
CA SER A 183 -6.19 8.96 20.43
C SER A 183 -6.48 7.89 19.39
N GLU A 184 -7.13 6.80 19.82
CA GLU A 184 -7.62 5.73 18.95
C GLU A 184 -8.63 6.22 17.90
N ARG A 185 -9.17 7.44 18.06
CA ARG A 185 -10.00 8.07 17.03
C ARG A 185 -9.22 8.31 15.74
N SER A 186 -7.93 8.60 15.82
CA SER A 186 -7.07 8.78 14.65
C SER A 186 -6.82 7.45 13.92
N VAL A 187 -6.61 6.36 14.67
CA VAL A 187 -6.54 5.00 14.13
C VAL A 187 -7.85 4.63 13.43
N TRP A 188 -8.98 4.88 14.09
CA TRP A 188 -10.30 4.65 13.52
C TRP A 188 -10.54 5.44 12.22
N ARG A 189 -10.19 6.73 12.20
CA ARG A 189 -10.28 7.57 10.99
C ARG A 189 -9.45 7.00 9.84
N ALA A 190 -8.25 6.49 10.11
CA ALA A 190 -7.41 5.84 9.10
C ALA A 190 -8.08 4.58 8.52
N ILE A 191 -8.67 3.74 9.38
CA ILE A 191 -9.39 2.52 8.98
C ILE A 191 -10.58 2.86 8.09
N VAL A 192 -11.39 3.84 8.49
CA VAL A 192 -12.55 4.29 7.71
C VAL A 192 -12.10 4.84 6.36
N SER A 193 -11.19 5.81 6.34
CA SER A 193 -10.67 6.42 5.11
C SER A 193 -10.14 5.37 4.13
N TRP A 194 -9.31 4.44 4.60
CA TRP A 194 -8.77 3.38 3.76
C TRP A 194 -9.85 2.41 3.25
N THR A 195 -10.80 2.03 4.10
CA THR A 195 -11.85 1.06 3.73
C THR A 195 -12.82 1.66 2.73
N GLU A 196 -13.26 2.90 2.96
CA GLU A 196 -14.26 3.57 2.12
C GLU A 196 -13.72 3.95 0.74
N ALA A 197 -12.41 4.19 0.61
CA ALA A 197 -11.76 4.50 -0.67
C ALA A 197 -11.96 3.42 -1.75
N ASP A 198 -12.10 2.15 -1.35
CA ASP A 198 -12.56 1.08 -2.22
C ASP A 198 -13.41 0.08 -1.42
N ASN A 199 -14.59 0.56 -1.01
CA ASN A 199 -15.52 -0.20 -0.18
C ASN A 199 -15.82 -1.59 -0.77
N SER A 200 -15.87 -1.71 -2.11
CA SER A 200 -16.23 -2.96 -2.79
C SER A 200 -15.24 -4.10 -2.54
N THR A 201 -13.94 -3.79 -2.48
CA THR A 201 -12.88 -4.81 -2.31
C THR A 201 -12.35 -4.84 -0.87
N ARG A 202 -12.49 -3.74 -0.12
CA ARG A 202 -11.85 -3.55 1.20
C ARG A 202 -12.78 -3.82 2.37
N LEU A 203 -14.11 -3.78 2.19
CA LEU A 203 -15.05 -4.12 3.26
C LEU A 203 -14.78 -5.49 3.92
N PRO A 204 -14.42 -6.57 3.18
CA PRO A 204 -14.03 -7.84 3.79
C PRO A 204 -12.74 -7.80 4.61
N ARG A 205 -11.93 -6.75 4.47
CA ARG A 205 -10.66 -6.53 5.17
C ARG A 205 -10.77 -5.61 6.38
N ALA A 206 -11.86 -4.84 6.50
CA ALA A 206 -12.10 -4.02 7.69
C ALA A 206 -11.98 -4.79 9.03
N PRO A 207 -12.43 -6.07 9.16
CA PRO A 207 -12.29 -6.81 10.40
C PRO A 207 -10.85 -6.91 10.92
N ILE A 208 -9.86 -7.19 10.06
CA ILE A 208 -8.46 -7.29 10.49
C ILE A 208 -7.90 -5.92 10.91
N LEU A 209 -8.38 -4.83 10.31
CA LEU A 209 -7.95 -3.49 10.72
C LEU A 209 -8.54 -3.10 12.08
N LEU A 210 -9.75 -3.56 12.42
CA LEU A 210 -10.34 -3.32 13.73
C LEU A 210 -9.56 -3.99 14.88
N THR A 211 -8.78 -5.05 14.63
CA THR A 211 -7.90 -5.63 15.67
C THR A 211 -6.71 -4.73 16.00
N CYS A 212 -6.41 -3.74 15.16
CA CYS A 212 -5.33 -2.80 15.41
C CYS A 212 -5.70 -1.74 16.48
N LEU A 213 -6.99 -1.56 16.77
CA LEU A 213 -7.46 -0.63 17.79
C LEU A 213 -7.08 -1.13 19.18
N ARG A 214 -6.46 -0.26 19.98
CA ARG A 214 -6.08 -0.56 21.36
C ARG A 214 -7.30 -0.40 22.26
N HIS A 215 -8.02 -1.49 22.47
CA HIS A 215 -9.25 -1.51 23.26
C HIS A 215 -9.15 -0.77 24.62
N GLU A 216 -8.01 -0.85 25.31
CA GLU A 216 -7.78 -0.17 26.60
C GLU A 216 -7.79 1.38 26.50
N GLU A 217 -7.58 1.92 25.30
CA GLU A 217 -7.51 3.35 25.01
C GLU A 217 -8.73 3.86 24.23
N VAL A 218 -9.73 3.01 23.96
CA VAL A 218 -10.98 3.40 23.27
C VAL A 218 -11.98 3.96 24.27
N GLU A 219 -12.40 5.22 24.03
CA GLU A 219 -13.45 5.90 24.79
C GLU A 219 -14.86 5.39 24.41
N ASP A 220 -15.81 5.46 25.33
CA ASP A 220 -17.19 4.95 25.14
C ASP A 220 -17.91 5.59 23.94
N ASP A 221 -17.66 6.88 23.69
CA ASP A 221 -18.24 7.62 22.56
C ASP A 221 -17.68 7.12 21.21
N LEU A 222 -16.38 6.79 21.16
CA LEU A 222 -15.73 6.21 20.00
C LEU A 222 -16.21 4.78 19.77
N GLU A 223 -16.40 3.97 20.82
CA GLU A 223 -16.95 2.62 20.67
C GLU A 223 -18.36 2.67 20.04
N ALA A 224 -19.22 3.58 20.51
CA ALA A 224 -20.55 3.77 19.95
C ALA A 224 -20.49 4.20 18.47
N ASP A 225 -19.57 5.10 18.11
CA ASP A 225 -19.31 5.54 16.74
C ASP A 225 -18.91 4.35 15.85
N ILE A 226 -17.93 3.54 16.27
CA ILE A 226 -17.46 2.37 15.53
C ILE A 226 -18.59 1.36 15.31
N ILE A 227 -19.39 1.05 16.34
CA ILE A 227 -20.52 0.11 16.24
C ILE A 227 -21.58 0.60 15.25
N SER A 228 -21.82 1.92 15.22
CA SER A 228 -22.86 2.51 14.37
C SER A 228 -22.43 2.61 12.90
N HIS A 229 -21.13 2.73 12.63
CA HIS A 229 -20.61 2.99 11.30
C HIS A 229 -20.90 1.83 10.33
N THR A 230 -21.22 2.18 9.08
CA THR A 230 -21.60 1.25 7.99
C THR A 230 -20.57 0.15 7.73
N ILE A 231 -19.26 0.44 7.86
CA ILE A 231 -18.17 -0.53 7.68
C ILE A 231 -18.15 -1.63 8.76
N VAL A 232 -18.90 -1.44 9.85
CA VAL A 232 -19.10 -2.43 10.92
C VAL A 232 -20.54 -2.95 10.91
N SER A 233 -21.53 -2.07 11.06
CA SER A 233 -22.94 -2.43 11.21
C SER A 233 -23.53 -3.17 10.00
N SER A 234 -23.08 -2.82 8.79
CA SER A 234 -23.57 -3.42 7.54
C SER A 234 -22.60 -4.44 6.94
N ASN A 235 -21.51 -4.75 7.65
CA ASN A 235 -20.42 -5.57 7.10
C ASN A 235 -20.62 -7.06 7.44
N PRO A 236 -20.90 -7.92 6.44
CA PRO A 236 -21.16 -9.33 6.67
C PRO A 236 -19.93 -10.12 7.15
N HIS A 237 -18.73 -9.54 7.02
CA HIS A 237 -17.47 -10.18 7.37
C HIS A 237 -17.03 -9.95 8.83
N ILE A 238 -17.72 -9.09 9.57
CA ILE A 238 -17.36 -8.78 10.97
C ILE A 238 -17.59 -9.97 11.89
N PHE A 239 -18.54 -10.86 11.57
CA PHE A 239 -18.77 -12.07 12.37
C PHE A 239 -17.53 -12.93 12.60
N GLY A 240 -16.65 -13.06 11.59
CA GLY A 240 -15.42 -13.83 11.73
C GLY A 240 -14.49 -13.26 12.80
N LEU A 241 -14.49 -11.94 12.97
CA LEU A 241 -13.74 -11.24 14.02
C LEU A 241 -14.23 -11.60 15.42
N MET A 242 -15.53 -11.82 15.56
CA MET A 242 -16.18 -12.07 16.84
C MET A 242 -15.78 -13.42 17.46
N LEU A 243 -15.42 -14.38 16.60
CA LEU A 243 -14.92 -15.69 16.98
C LEU A 243 -13.43 -15.66 17.35
N ASN A 244 -12.74 -14.55 17.09
CA ASN A 244 -11.36 -14.38 17.50
C ASN A 244 -11.31 -14.03 19.01
N GLU A 245 -10.59 -14.84 19.77
CA GLU A 245 -10.38 -14.63 21.21
C GLU A 245 -9.56 -13.37 21.50
N GLU A 246 -8.74 -12.92 20.54
CA GLU A 246 -7.93 -11.70 20.67
C GLU A 246 -8.74 -10.40 20.52
N PHE A 247 -9.96 -10.47 19.99
CA PHE A 247 -10.82 -9.29 19.84
C PHE A 247 -11.55 -8.97 21.14
N ASN A 248 -11.00 -8.02 21.92
CA ASN A 248 -11.47 -7.73 23.28
C ASN A 248 -12.60 -6.68 23.40
N PHE A 249 -13.26 -6.27 22.31
CA PHE A 249 -14.42 -5.38 22.39
C PHE A 249 -15.68 -6.13 22.83
N CYS A 250 -15.88 -6.31 24.14
CA CYS A 250 -17.03 -7.04 24.67
C CYS A 250 -18.37 -6.34 24.37
N THR A 251 -18.40 -5.01 24.39
CA THR A 251 -19.61 -4.23 24.10
C THR A 251 -19.92 -4.27 22.61
N MET A 252 -18.93 -4.09 21.73
CA MET A 252 -19.09 -4.35 20.29
C MET A 252 -19.53 -5.79 20.00
N LYS A 253 -18.95 -6.80 20.67
CA LYS A 253 -19.36 -8.19 20.53
C LYS A 253 -20.84 -8.38 20.89
N ARG A 254 -21.32 -7.76 21.96
CA ARG A 254 -22.74 -7.81 22.35
C ARG A 254 -23.64 -7.05 21.39
N ALA A 255 -23.27 -5.84 20.98
CA ALA A 255 -24.05 -4.99 20.10
C ALA A 255 -24.25 -5.64 18.73
N ILE A 256 -23.18 -6.16 18.13
CA ILE A 256 -23.24 -6.81 16.82
C ILE A 256 -24.03 -8.12 16.89
N LEU A 257 -23.83 -8.94 17.92
CA LEU A 257 -24.66 -10.13 18.14
C LEU A 257 -26.14 -9.76 18.27
N SER A 258 -26.49 -8.68 18.97
CA SER A 258 -27.89 -8.24 19.13
C SER A 258 -28.53 -7.78 17.81
N GLN A 259 -27.75 -7.12 16.94
CA GLN A 259 -28.21 -6.72 15.59
C GLN A 259 -28.48 -7.95 14.72
N TYR A 260 -27.62 -8.97 14.79
CA TYR A 260 -27.83 -10.21 14.05
C TYR A 260 -28.93 -11.11 14.61
N VAL A 261 -29.15 -11.12 15.92
CA VAL A 261 -30.33 -11.78 16.55
C VAL A 261 -31.63 -11.17 16.03
N SER A 262 -31.63 -9.87 15.73
CA SER A 262 -32.80 -9.13 15.24
C SER A 262 -33.05 -9.29 13.73
N LEU A 263 -32.10 -9.89 13.00
CA LEU A 263 -32.18 -10.18 11.56
C LEU A 263 -32.72 -11.59 11.25
N GLU A 264 -33.07 -12.41 12.26
CA GLU A 264 -33.82 -13.64 11.98
C GLU A 264 -35.22 -13.28 11.45
N PRO A 265 -35.61 -13.73 10.24
CA PRO A 265 -37.01 -13.70 9.85
C PRO A 265 -37.76 -14.72 10.72
N ASP A 266 -38.97 -14.36 11.16
CA ASP A 266 -39.91 -15.22 11.90
C ASP A 266 -39.85 -16.68 11.44
N ASN A 267 -39.05 -17.49 12.13
CA ASN A 267 -38.92 -18.91 11.82
C ASN A 267 -40.01 -19.68 12.59
N GLN A 268 -41.26 -19.28 12.36
CA GLN A 268 -42.42 -20.13 12.57
C GLN A 268 -42.87 -20.59 11.19
N ASN A 269 -42.45 -21.81 10.83
CA ASN A 269 -42.78 -22.59 9.62
C ASN A 269 -41.73 -22.55 8.49
N LEU A 270 -40.62 -23.28 8.65
CA LEU A 270 -39.98 -23.94 7.51
C LEU A 270 -39.79 -25.46 7.77
N PRO A 271 -40.07 -26.34 6.79
CA PRO A 271 -39.90 -27.78 6.95
C PRO A 271 -38.41 -28.15 7.04
N CYS A 272 -38.08 -29.03 7.97
CA CYS A 272 -36.75 -29.64 8.10
C CYS A 272 -36.34 -30.39 6.83
N SER A 273 -35.61 -29.75 5.90
CA SER A 273 -34.79 -30.45 4.90
C SER A 273 -33.83 -29.52 4.14
N TYR A 274 -32.81 -28.95 4.79
CA TYR A 274 -31.63 -28.46 4.07
C TYR A 274 -30.37 -28.73 4.91
N GLY A 275 -29.30 -29.21 4.24
CA GLY A 275 -28.09 -29.76 4.85
C GLY A 275 -27.02 -28.72 5.29
N PRO A 276 -25.87 -29.18 5.81
CA PRO A 276 -25.11 -28.50 6.86
C PRO A 276 -24.13 -27.41 6.39
N HIS A 277 -24.50 -26.55 5.44
CA HIS A 277 -23.55 -25.62 4.80
C HIS A 277 -23.99 -24.14 4.72
N SER A 278 -24.99 -23.69 5.48
CA SER A 278 -25.28 -22.25 5.57
C SER A 278 -24.58 -21.60 6.77
N MET A 279 -23.98 -20.43 6.55
CA MET A 279 -23.36 -19.55 7.55
C MET A 279 -24.30 -19.26 8.75
N SER A 280 -25.62 -19.39 8.54
CA SER A 280 -26.65 -19.28 9.58
C SER A 280 -26.57 -20.38 10.64
N GLU A 281 -26.17 -21.61 10.32
CA GLU A 281 -26.06 -22.69 11.30
C GLU A 281 -24.90 -22.49 12.27
N PHE A 282 -23.78 -21.93 11.83
CA PHE A 282 -22.65 -21.60 12.69
C PHE A 282 -22.98 -20.43 13.63
N ALA A 283 -23.62 -19.38 13.12
CA ALA A 283 -24.12 -18.29 13.95
C ALA A 283 -25.15 -18.79 14.98
N TYR A 284 -26.06 -19.68 14.55
CA TYR A 284 -27.06 -20.29 15.43
C TYR A 284 -26.44 -21.23 16.47
N ALA A 285 -25.45 -22.05 16.11
CA ALA A 285 -24.73 -22.94 17.02
C ALA A 285 -23.93 -22.15 18.08
N TYR A 286 -23.28 -21.05 17.69
CA TYR A 286 -22.59 -20.16 18.62
C TYR A 286 -23.58 -19.42 19.54
N MET A 287 -24.72 -18.97 19.00
CA MET A 287 -25.79 -18.38 19.81
C MET A 287 -26.39 -19.37 20.82
N LEU A 288 -26.54 -20.64 20.46
CA LEU A 288 -26.96 -21.71 21.38
C LEU A 288 -25.89 -21.98 22.45
N ALA A 289 -24.60 -21.94 22.09
CA ALA A 289 -23.50 -22.08 23.03
C ALA A 289 -23.46 -20.92 24.06
N CYS A 290 -23.74 -19.68 23.63
CA CYS A 290 -23.83 -18.51 24.51
C CYS A 290 -25.13 -18.43 25.33
N LYS A 291 -26.21 -19.11 24.91
CA LYS A 291 -27.48 -19.19 25.67
C LYS A 291 -27.51 -20.32 26.72
N SER A 292 -26.50 -21.20 26.78
CA SER A 292 -26.40 -22.18 27.86
C SER A 292 -25.92 -21.49 29.15
N PRO A 293 -26.69 -21.55 30.27
CA PRO A 293 -26.30 -20.94 31.54
C PRO A 293 -25.03 -21.55 32.17
N VAL A 294 -24.46 -22.60 31.57
CA VAL A 294 -23.42 -23.42 32.18
C VAL A 294 -22.01 -22.86 31.97
N ASN A 295 -21.78 -21.96 30.99
CA ASN A 295 -20.44 -21.43 30.72
C ASN A 295 -20.19 -20.00 31.23
N LEU A 296 -21.14 -19.38 31.93
CA LEU A 296 -20.97 -18.06 32.56
C LEU A 296 -20.43 -18.12 33.99
N ILE A 297 -20.14 -19.31 34.54
CA ILE A 297 -19.67 -19.48 35.94
C ILE A 297 -18.16 -19.74 36.04
N ALA A 298 -17.43 -19.93 34.94
CA ALA A 298 -16.00 -20.28 35.01
C ALA A 298 -15.01 -19.08 35.10
N CYS A 299 -15.49 -17.83 35.21
CA CYS A 299 -14.62 -16.64 35.38
C CYS A 299 -14.68 -15.98 36.76
N SER A 300 -15.34 -16.60 37.73
CA SER A 300 -15.30 -16.16 39.13
C SER A 300 -15.08 -17.36 40.03
N ASP A 301 -13.82 -17.82 40.11
CA ASP A 301 -13.22 -18.41 41.32
C ASP A 301 -11.89 -19.08 40.96
N ASN A 302 -10.81 -18.33 41.08
CA ASN A 302 -9.49 -18.85 41.46
C ASN A 302 -8.60 -17.69 41.92
N LYS A 303 -8.84 -17.26 43.16
CA LYS A 303 -7.81 -16.68 44.03
C LYS A 303 -7.83 -17.45 45.34
N VAL A 304 -6.84 -18.34 45.49
CA VAL A 304 -6.18 -18.61 46.77
C VAL A 304 -4.74 -18.13 46.59
#